data_AF-A0A4R6EVC0-F1
#
_entry.id   AF-A0A4R6EVC0-F1
#
_cell.length_a   1.000
_cell.length_b   1.000
_cell.length_c   1.000
_cell.angle_alpha   90.00
_cell.angle_beta   90.00
_cell.angle_gamma   90.00
#
_symmetry.space_group_name_H-M   'P 1'
#
loop_
_entity.id
_entity.type
_entity.pdbx_description
1 polymer ?
#
loop_
_entity_poly.entity_id
_entity_poly.type
_entity_poly.pdbx_seq_one_letter_code
_entity_poly.pdbx_strand_id
1 'polypeptide(L)'
;MASSRSNAFAHVGIGRSIVGEVATQKLERQVPADRAQCGLVESKRAVSLGNLLESEMKVFPAYAFAVSCQSVTSRKHMSLESPMYAQAIAQCVQAVKTMETYLDKAERFANAKKFDVAVLLSTRLAPDMGGLLYQIQSACDYLKGGAAFLSGQQPPRHEDNEQTLDEARARIRKTIDFAEGVAVDQYADAANQIVKVSWVPGKLTGENYLLQIVIPNVYFHVAMAYAILRTNGVDVGKLDFIGSVNAFDA
;
A
#
# COMPACT_ATOMS: atom_id res chain seq x y z
N MET A 1 -19.91 30.30 -29.70
CA MET A 1 -18.89 30.88 -28.81
C MET A 1 -18.44 29.78 -27.85
N ALA A 2 -17.26 29.23 -28.08
CA ALA A 2 -16.70 28.15 -27.27
C ALA A 2 -15.98 28.74 -26.04
N SER A 3 -16.31 28.25 -24.85
CA SER A 3 -15.64 28.61 -23.60
C SER A 3 -14.62 27.53 -23.26
N SER A 4 -13.34 27.86 -23.41
CA SER A 4 -12.19 27.05 -23.00
C SER A 4 -11.45 27.74 -21.86
N ARG A 5 -11.56 27.20 -20.64
CA ARG A 5 -10.68 27.44 -19.47
C ARG A 5 -10.82 26.23 -18.55
N SER A 6 -9.83 25.64 -17.90
CA SER A 6 -8.37 25.77 -17.91
C SER A 6 -7.89 24.66 -16.96
N ASN A 7 -7.17 23.66 -17.47
CA ASN A 7 -6.50 22.66 -16.61
C ASN A 7 -5.24 23.31 -16.04
N ALA A 8 -5.28 23.67 -14.76
CA ALA A 8 -4.12 24.15 -14.03
C ALA A 8 -3.29 22.96 -13.52
N PHE A 9 -2.39 22.46 -14.35
CA PHE A 9 -1.21 21.73 -13.86
C PHE A 9 -0.02 22.65 -14.04
N ALA A 10 0.50 23.16 -12.92
CA ALA A 10 1.61 24.11 -12.88
C ALA A 10 2.89 23.45 -13.40
N HIS A 11 3.50 24.09 -14.40
CA HIS A 11 4.84 23.80 -14.88
C HIS A 11 5.87 24.23 -13.82
N VAL A 12 6.62 23.29 -13.26
CA VAL A 12 7.90 23.56 -12.59
C VAL A 12 9.00 23.27 -13.61
N GLY A 13 9.68 24.33 -14.06
CA GLY A 13 10.77 24.26 -15.03
C GLY A 13 12.06 23.73 -14.38
N ILE A 14 12.65 22.70 -14.97
CA ILE A 14 13.97 22.18 -14.57
C ILE A 14 15.05 22.91 -15.36
N GLY A 15 15.89 23.65 -14.63
CA GLY A 15 17.06 24.36 -15.14
C GLY A 15 18.16 23.41 -15.63
N ARG A 16 18.86 23.85 -16.68
CA ARG A 16 19.90 23.12 -17.41
C ARG A 16 21.13 22.75 -16.56
N SER A 17 21.65 21.57 -16.90
CA SER A 17 22.88 20.91 -16.47
C SER A 17 24.13 21.79 -16.48
N ILE A 18 24.93 21.68 -15.41
CA ILE A 18 26.38 21.92 -15.39
C ILE A 18 27.05 20.56 -15.10
N VAL A 19 27.79 20.07 -16.08
CA VAL A 19 28.49 18.78 -16.06
C VAL A 19 29.79 18.96 -15.29
N GLY A 20 29.92 18.29 -14.14
CA GLY A 20 31.16 18.12 -13.39
C GLY A 20 31.54 16.65 -13.38
N GLU A 21 32.63 16.33 -14.07
CA GLU A 21 33.20 15.00 -14.24
C GLU A 21 33.83 14.53 -12.92
N VAL A 22 33.32 13.44 -12.34
CA VAL A 22 33.92 12.79 -11.16
C VAL A 22 34.34 11.37 -11.53
N ALA A 23 35.64 11.14 -11.47
CA ALA A 23 36.28 9.87 -11.76
C ALA A 23 35.81 8.76 -10.80
N THR A 24 35.29 7.66 -11.36
CA THR A 24 34.96 6.45 -10.60
C THR A 24 36.18 5.54 -10.51
N GLN A 25 36.78 5.44 -9.31
CA GLN A 25 37.80 4.45 -9.01
C GLN A 25 37.14 3.10 -8.70
N LYS A 26 37.44 2.10 -9.54
CA LYS A 26 36.92 0.73 -9.47
C LYS A 26 37.66 -0.03 -8.35
N LEU A 27 37.01 -0.22 -7.20
CA LEU A 27 37.50 -1.15 -6.16
C LEU A 27 36.87 -2.53 -6.38
N GLU A 28 37.64 -3.43 -6.97
CA GLU A 28 37.30 -4.86 -7.08
C GLU A 28 37.54 -5.53 -5.71
N ARG A 29 36.47 -5.99 -5.07
CA ARG A 29 36.56 -6.86 -3.88
C ARG A 29 36.59 -8.32 -4.33
N GLN A 30 37.69 -9.00 -4.05
CA GLN A 30 37.83 -10.46 -4.17
C GLN A 30 37.02 -11.15 -3.07
N VAL A 31 36.19 -12.12 -3.46
CA VAL A 31 35.44 -13.01 -2.57
C VAL A 31 36.11 -14.39 -2.61
N PRO A 32 36.58 -14.96 -1.49
CA PRO A 32 37.07 -16.34 -1.46
C PRO A 32 35.89 -17.30 -1.50
N ALA A 33 35.96 -18.28 -2.41
CA ALA A 33 35.09 -19.43 -2.43
C ALA A 33 35.52 -20.41 -1.34
N ASP A 34 34.67 -20.63 -0.34
CA ASP A 34 34.76 -21.82 0.50
C ASP A 34 33.40 -22.50 0.62
N ARG A 35 33.43 -23.81 0.39
CA ARG A 35 32.32 -24.68 0.01
C ARG A 35 32.06 -25.60 1.20
N ALA A 36 31.27 -25.14 2.16
CA ALA A 36 30.87 -25.96 3.30
C ALA A 36 29.64 -26.83 2.96
N GLN A 37 29.86 -28.13 2.84
CA GLN A 37 28.85 -29.18 2.82
C GLN A 37 28.04 -29.15 4.14
N CYS A 38 26.73 -28.92 4.03
CA CYS A 38 25.79 -29.15 5.14
C CYS A 38 25.18 -30.55 4.96
N GLY A 39 25.59 -31.48 5.83
CA GLY A 39 25.09 -32.84 5.89
C GLY A 39 23.68 -32.89 6.51
N LEU A 40 22.79 -33.60 5.83
CA LEU A 40 21.51 -34.05 6.36
C LEU A 40 21.77 -35.02 7.53
N VAL A 41 21.40 -34.63 8.74
CA VAL A 41 21.30 -35.56 9.87
C VAL A 41 19.83 -35.93 10.02
N GLU A 42 19.49 -37.12 9.50
CA GLU A 42 18.22 -37.77 9.78
C GLU A 42 18.14 -38.17 11.26
N SER A 43 17.17 -37.62 11.99
CA SER A 43 16.83 -38.06 13.34
C SER A 43 16.03 -39.36 13.27
N LYS A 44 16.73 -40.49 13.39
CA LYS A 44 16.14 -41.78 13.77
C LYS A 44 16.30 -41.96 15.27
N ARG A 45 15.22 -41.77 16.03
CA ARG A 45 15.04 -42.37 17.35
C ARG A 45 13.68 -43.05 17.42
N ALA A 46 13.65 -44.28 16.91
CA ALA A 46 12.72 -45.30 17.39
C ALA A 46 13.48 -46.10 18.45
N VAL A 47 13.05 -46.02 19.70
CA VAL A 47 13.44 -46.98 20.74
C VAL A 47 12.18 -47.56 21.34
N SER A 48 12.06 -48.85 21.06
CA SER A 48 11.20 -49.88 21.63
C SER A 48 10.94 -49.71 23.12
N LEU A 49 9.66 -49.88 23.51
CA LEU A 49 9.27 -50.53 24.76
C LEU A 49 7.85 -51.07 24.57
N GLY A 50 7.78 -52.28 24.03
CA GLY A 50 6.58 -53.10 24.00
C GLY A 50 6.66 -54.20 25.06
N ASN A 51 5.60 -54.27 25.85
CA ASN A 51 5.04 -55.42 26.56
C ASN A 51 5.73 -55.90 27.84
N LEU A 52 5.01 -55.75 28.95
CA LEU A 52 4.84 -56.78 29.98
C LEU A 52 3.52 -56.51 30.76
N LEU A 53 2.66 -57.54 30.70
CA LEU A 53 1.71 -57.98 31.72
C LEU A 53 0.35 -57.27 31.86
N GLU A 54 -0.61 -57.97 31.26
CA GLU A 54 -1.99 -58.19 31.67
C GLU A 54 -2.25 -58.04 33.17
N SER A 55 -3.25 -57.25 33.55
CA SER A 55 -4.25 -57.65 34.55
C SER A 55 -5.41 -56.65 34.63
N GLU A 56 -6.61 -57.21 34.77
CA GLU A 56 -7.81 -56.57 35.33
C GLU A 56 -8.62 -55.63 34.41
N MET A 57 -9.31 -56.30 33.50
CA MET A 57 -10.56 -55.88 32.87
C MET A 57 -11.64 -55.58 33.93
N LYS A 58 -12.04 -54.31 34.08
CA LYS A 58 -13.32 -53.93 34.71
C LYS A 58 -14.15 -53.10 33.74
N VAL A 59 -15.37 -53.61 33.59
CA VAL A 59 -16.43 -53.25 32.66
C VAL A 59 -16.90 -51.81 32.87
N PHE A 60 -16.87 -50.99 31.81
CA PHE A 60 -17.61 -49.73 31.72
C PHE A 60 -18.37 -49.68 30.38
N PRO A 61 -19.58 -49.09 30.35
CA PRO A 61 -20.53 -49.29 29.27
C PRO A 61 -20.11 -48.61 27.97
N ALA A 62 -20.44 -49.27 26.87
CA ALA A 62 -20.22 -48.81 25.51
C ALA A 62 -20.94 -47.47 25.23
N TYR A 63 -20.22 -46.36 25.35
CA TYR A 63 -20.54 -45.15 24.61
C TYR A 63 -19.84 -45.24 23.26
N ALA A 64 -20.58 -45.72 22.27
CA ALA A 64 -20.18 -45.66 20.86
C ALA A 64 -20.19 -44.19 20.43
N PHE A 65 -19.08 -43.48 20.64
CA PHE A 65 -18.83 -42.24 19.92
C PHE A 65 -18.45 -42.63 18.49
N ALA A 66 -19.46 -42.65 17.61
CA ALA A 66 -19.23 -42.70 16.17
C ALA A 66 -18.45 -41.45 15.78
N VAL A 67 -17.13 -41.57 15.68
CA VAL A 67 -16.30 -40.61 14.96
C VAL A 67 -16.70 -40.75 13.51
N SER A 68 -17.69 -39.95 13.10
CA SER A 68 -17.98 -39.71 11.70
C SER A 68 -16.69 -39.20 11.09
N CYS A 69 -16.06 -40.03 10.26
CA CYS A 69 -15.01 -39.62 9.34
C CYS A 69 -15.65 -38.67 8.34
N GLN A 70 -15.84 -37.41 8.77
CA GLN A 70 -16.09 -36.32 7.86
C GLN A 70 -14.79 -36.15 7.11
N SER A 71 -14.80 -36.61 5.87
CA SER A 71 -13.81 -36.25 4.88
C SER A 71 -13.55 -34.75 5.05
N VAL A 72 -12.30 -34.39 5.31
CA VAL A 72 -11.84 -33.02 5.27
C VAL A 72 -12.03 -32.59 3.82
N THR A 73 -13.24 -32.12 3.49
CA THR A 73 -13.57 -31.55 2.21
C THR A 73 -12.71 -30.33 2.09
N SER A 74 -11.67 -30.48 1.27
CA SER A 74 -10.85 -29.45 0.65
C SER A 74 -11.06 -28.08 1.30
N ARG A 75 -10.14 -27.68 2.18
CA ARG A 75 -9.78 -26.26 2.21
C ARG A 75 -9.66 -25.89 0.73
N LYS A 76 -10.50 -24.98 0.25
CA LYS A 76 -10.21 -24.33 -1.03
C LYS A 76 -8.82 -23.79 -0.83
N HIS A 77 -7.86 -24.46 -1.46
CA HIS A 77 -6.55 -23.91 -1.61
C HIS A 77 -6.80 -22.71 -2.51
N MET A 78 -7.07 -21.56 -1.90
CA MET A 78 -7.11 -20.28 -2.61
C MET A 78 -5.65 -19.95 -2.93
N SER A 79 -5.04 -20.76 -3.78
CA SER A 79 -3.87 -20.40 -4.55
C SER A 79 -4.36 -20.09 -5.96
N LEU A 80 -5.01 -18.96 -6.09
CA LEU A 80 -4.74 -18.13 -7.24
C LEU A 80 -3.83 -17.07 -6.64
N GLU A 81 -2.56 -17.03 -7.02
CA GLU A 81 -1.72 -15.89 -6.66
C GLU A 81 -2.53 -14.63 -7.01
N SER A 82 -2.86 -13.81 -6.02
CA SER A 82 -3.48 -12.52 -6.30
C SER A 82 -2.53 -11.81 -7.27
N PRO A 83 -2.96 -11.40 -8.46
CA PRO A 83 -2.09 -10.74 -9.43
C PRO A 83 -1.36 -9.60 -8.73
N MET A 84 -0.03 -9.57 -8.89
CA MET A 84 0.87 -8.60 -8.25
C MET A 84 0.32 -7.16 -8.29
N TYR A 85 -0.35 -6.79 -9.38
CA TYR A 85 -1.02 -5.49 -9.55
C TYR A 85 -2.14 -5.24 -8.53
N ALA A 86 -3.00 -6.21 -8.28
CA ALA A 86 -4.04 -6.10 -7.26
C ALA A 86 -3.44 -5.94 -5.85
N GLN A 87 -2.36 -6.67 -5.56
CA GLN A 87 -1.64 -6.54 -4.29
C GLN A 87 -0.97 -5.16 -4.14
N ALA A 88 -0.35 -4.65 -5.21
CA ALA A 88 0.26 -3.33 -5.21
C ALA A 88 -0.78 -2.22 -5.01
N ILE A 89 -1.94 -2.31 -5.67
CA ILE A 89 -3.04 -1.37 -5.47
C ILE A 89 -3.61 -1.48 -4.05
N ALA A 90 -3.82 -2.69 -3.53
CA ALA A 90 -4.25 -2.89 -2.14
C ALA A 90 -3.27 -2.27 -1.13
N GLN A 91 -1.96 -2.34 -1.40
CA GLN A 91 -0.97 -1.68 -0.58
C GLN A 91 -1.03 -0.14 -0.67
N CYS A 92 -1.28 0.42 -1.87
CA CYS A 92 -1.54 1.85 -2.03
C CYS A 92 -2.82 2.28 -1.30
N VAL A 93 -3.87 1.44 -1.27
CA VAL A 93 -5.08 1.67 -0.47
C VAL A 93 -4.72 1.80 1.01
N GLN A 94 -3.91 0.88 1.56
CA GLN A 94 -3.47 0.97 2.96
C GLN A 94 -2.69 2.25 3.24
N ALA A 95 -1.79 2.64 2.34
CA ALA A 95 -1.04 3.89 2.47
C ALA A 95 -1.96 5.12 2.51
N VAL A 96 -2.97 5.20 1.63
CA VAL A 96 -3.93 6.32 1.63
C VAL A 96 -4.85 6.26 2.85
N LYS A 97 -5.25 5.07 3.33
CA LYS A 97 -6.03 4.89 4.56
C LYS A 97 -5.36 5.52 5.79
N THR A 98 -4.02 5.47 5.88
CA THR A 98 -3.28 6.11 6.99
C THR A 98 -3.56 7.61 7.13
N MET A 99 -3.94 8.27 6.03
CA MET A 99 -4.24 9.70 6.06
C MET A 99 -5.48 10.01 6.93
N GLU A 100 -6.44 9.11 7.08
CA GLU A 100 -7.56 9.32 8.01
C GLU A 100 -7.06 9.44 9.46
N THR A 101 -6.11 8.59 9.86
CA THR A 101 -5.46 8.67 11.17
C THR A 101 -4.71 9.99 11.35
N TYR A 102 -4.06 10.50 10.30
CA TYR A 102 -3.40 11.80 10.36
C TYR A 102 -4.41 12.93 10.58
N LEU A 103 -5.54 12.89 9.87
CA LEU A 103 -6.58 13.91 9.98
C LEU A 103 -7.26 13.87 11.36
N ASP A 104 -7.44 12.69 11.96
CA ASP A 104 -7.93 12.56 13.34
C ASP A 104 -7.01 13.27 14.33
N LYS A 105 -5.70 13.08 14.17
CA LYS A 105 -4.70 13.73 15.02
C LYS A 105 -4.61 15.23 14.76
N ALA A 106 -4.74 15.66 13.50
CA ALA A 106 -4.74 17.07 13.12
C ALA A 106 -5.91 17.82 13.77
N GLU A 107 -7.11 17.25 13.71
CA GLU A 107 -8.32 17.80 14.32
C GLU A 107 -8.19 17.90 15.84
N ARG A 108 -7.75 16.82 16.51
CA ARG A 108 -7.51 16.83 17.97
C ARG A 108 -6.47 17.88 18.36
N PHE A 109 -5.40 18.00 17.59
CA PHE A 109 -4.36 19.00 17.83
C PHE A 109 -4.90 20.43 17.67
N ALA A 110 -5.63 20.72 16.59
CA ALA A 110 -6.24 22.02 16.34
C ALA A 110 -7.20 22.41 17.46
N ASN A 111 -8.06 21.48 17.89
CA ASN A 111 -8.97 21.67 19.01
C ASN A 111 -8.23 21.95 20.33
N ALA A 112 -7.18 21.17 20.64
CA ALA A 112 -6.38 21.36 21.86
C ALA A 112 -5.62 22.69 21.87
N LYS A 113 -5.15 23.15 20.70
CA LYS A 113 -4.44 24.42 20.52
C LYS A 113 -5.35 25.62 20.21
N LYS A 114 -6.66 25.40 20.11
CA LYS A 114 -7.70 26.41 19.88
C LYS A 114 -7.51 27.23 18.60
N PHE A 115 -7.23 26.55 17.49
CA PHE A 115 -7.22 27.17 16.16
C PHE A 115 -8.03 26.34 15.16
N ASP A 116 -8.41 26.95 14.04
CA ASP A 116 -9.18 26.28 12.99
C ASP A 116 -8.32 25.26 12.23
N VAL A 117 -8.78 24.00 12.13
CA VAL A 117 -8.08 22.95 11.38
C VAL A 117 -7.86 23.30 9.89
N ALA A 118 -8.65 24.22 9.33
CA ALA A 118 -8.46 24.76 7.99
C ALA A 118 -7.07 25.41 7.80
N VAL A 119 -6.45 25.91 8.87
CA VAL A 119 -5.06 26.40 8.85
C VAL A 119 -4.10 25.28 8.45
N LEU A 120 -4.28 24.06 8.99
CA LEU A 120 -3.43 22.92 8.61
C LEU A 120 -3.68 22.50 7.15
N LEU A 121 -4.94 22.51 6.69
CA LEU A 121 -5.30 22.14 5.32
C LEU A 121 -4.61 22.99 4.26
N SER A 122 -4.44 24.29 4.53
CA SER A 122 -3.77 25.24 3.64
C SER A 122 -2.25 25.31 3.81
N THR A 123 -1.69 24.66 4.84
CA THR A 123 -0.25 24.71 5.13
C THR A 123 0.56 23.86 4.14
N ARG A 124 1.75 24.35 3.77
CA ARG A 124 2.70 23.73 2.81
C ARG A 124 4.12 23.72 3.38
N LEU A 125 4.96 22.81 2.89
CA LEU A 125 6.38 22.70 3.31
C LEU A 125 7.30 23.71 2.63
N ALA A 126 7.03 24.03 1.36
CA ALA A 126 7.80 24.99 0.58
C ALA A 126 6.86 25.92 -0.20
N PRO A 127 7.28 27.15 -0.54
CA PRO A 127 6.43 28.14 -1.21
C PRO A 127 5.82 27.67 -2.54
N ASP A 128 6.52 26.79 -3.26
CA ASP A 128 6.14 26.23 -4.56
C ASP A 128 5.46 24.85 -4.47
N MET A 129 5.28 24.32 -3.25
CA MET A 129 4.54 23.07 -3.02
C MET A 129 3.07 23.33 -2.73
N GLY A 130 2.22 22.39 -3.17
CA GLY A 130 0.82 22.35 -2.75
C GLY A 130 0.68 22.05 -1.25
N GLY A 131 -0.34 22.64 -0.62
CA GLY A 131 -0.64 22.45 0.80
C GLY A 131 -1.20 21.06 1.12
N LEU A 132 -1.52 20.82 2.40
CA LEU A 132 -2.00 19.51 2.89
C LEU A 132 -3.19 18.98 2.08
N LEU A 133 -4.18 19.82 1.79
CA LEU A 133 -5.34 19.41 1.01
C LEU A 133 -4.94 18.90 -0.39
N TYR A 134 -4.03 19.59 -1.06
CA TYR A 134 -3.51 19.16 -2.37
C TYR A 134 -2.78 17.82 -2.28
N GLN A 135 -2.03 17.57 -1.20
CA GLN A 135 -1.35 16.29 -0.99
C GLN A 135 -2.37 15.14 -0.84
N ILE A 136 -3.47 15.38 -0.12
CA ILE A 136 -4.57 14.41 0.02
C ILE A 136 -5.25 14.14 -1.33
N GLN A 137 -5.60 15.20 -2.05
CA GLN A 137 -6.25 15.11 -3.36
C GLN A 137 -5.39 14.31 -4.34
N SER A 138 -4.08 14.64 -4.41
CA SER A 138 -3.14 13.98 -5.30
C SER A 138 -2.92 12.51 -4.94
N ALA A 139 -2.76 12.16 -3.65
CA ALA A 139 -2.66 10.77 -3.21
C ALA A 139 -3.90 9.96 -3.64
N CYS A 140 -5.10 10.53 -3.50
CA CYS A 140 -6.34 9.93 -3.96
C CYS A 140 -6.37 9.74 -5.48
N ASP A 141 -5.95 10.75 -6.25
CA ASP A 141 -6.00 10.66 -7.72
C ASP A 141 -5.03 9.64 -8.29
N TYR A 142 -3.84 9.49 -7.71
CA TYR A 142 -2.90 8.46 -8.14
C TYR A 142 -3.40 7.05 -7.75
N LEU A 143 -4.00 6.88 -6.58
CA LEU A 143 -4.63 5.61 -6.20
C LEU A 143 -5.79 5.25 -7.14
N LYS A 144 -6.72 6.19 -7.36
CA LYS A 144 -7.87 6.03 -8.26
C LYS A 144 -7.44 5.75 -9.70
N GLY A 145 -6.46 6.49 -10.21
CA GLY A 145 -5.90 6.29 -11.54
C GLY A 145 -5.23 4.92 -11.68
N GLY A 146 -4.44 4.52 -10.69
CA GLY A 146 -3.84 3.18 -10.62
C GLY A 146 -4.90 2.08 -10.65
N ALA A 147 -5.90 2.16 -9.78
CA ALA A 147 -6.96 1.16 -9.70
C ALA A 147 -7.78 1.05 -11.00
N ALA A 148 -8.13 2.19 -11.61
CA ALA A 148 -8.92 2.23 -12.82
C ALA A 148 -8.15 1.78 -14.06
N PHE A 149 -7.02 2.43 -14.36
CA PHE A 149 -6.32 2.18 -15.63
C PHE A 149 -5.71 0.79 -15.69
N LEU A 150 -5.21 0.25 -14.58
CA LEU A 150 -4.63 -1.10 -14.53
C LEU A 150 -5.70 -2.21 -14.61
N SER A 151 -6.97 -1.89 -14.33
CA SER A 151 -8.09 -2.81 -14.51
C SER A 151 -8.84 -2.60 -15.84
N GLY A 152 -8.28 -1.79 -16.75
CA GLY A 152 -8.90 -1.46 -18.03
C GLY A 152 -10.11 -0.52 -17.92
N GLN A 153 -10.37 0.06 -16.75
CA GLN A 153 -11.46 1.01 -16.50
C GLN A 153 -11.01 2.46 -16.72
N GLN A 154 -11.98 3.38 -16.71
CA GLN A 154 -11.72 4.81 -16.64
C GLN A 154 -11.93 5.31 -15.21
N PRO A 155 -11.04 6.19 -14.69
CA PRO A 155 -11.16 6.66 -13.33
C PRO A 155 -12.41 7.53 -13.16
N PRO A 156 -13.18 7.37 -12.07
CA PRO A 156 -14.31 8.23 -11.81
C PRO A 156 -13.84 9.68 -11.63
N ARG A 157 -14.65 10.63 -12.13
CA ARG A 157 -14.35 12.05 -11.99
C ARG A 157 -14.61 12.49 -10.55
N HIS A 158 -13.57 12.98 -9.90
CA HIS A 158 -13.65 13.68 -8.61
C HIS A 158 -13.29 15.14 -8.89
N GLU A 159 -14.11 16.07 -8.43
CA GLU A 159 -13.83 17.51 -8.58
C GLU A 159 -13.00 17.98 -7.39
N ASP A 160 -12.02 18.85 -7.63
CA ASP A 160 -11.12 19.37 -6.61
C ASP A 160 -11.73 20.59 -5.89
N ASN A 161 -12.96 20.42 -5.40
CA ASN A 161 -13.74 21.49 -4.76
C ASN A 161 -13.79 21.39 -3.24
N GLU A 162 -13.10 20.42 -2.64
CA GLU A 162 -13.03 20.28 -1.19
C GLU A 162 -12.43 21.54 -0.54
N GLN A 163 -12.99 21.97 0.58
CA GLN A 163 -12.51 23.12 1.38
C GLN A 163 -12.35 22.75 2.85
N THR A 164 -13.04 21.72 3.30
CA THR A 164 -13.12 21.32 4.71
C THR A 164 -12.44 19.99 4.97
N LEU A 165 -12.17 19.71 6.25
CA LEU A 165 -11.60 18.43 6.69
C LEU A 165 -12.53 17.26 6.35
N ASP A 166 -13.84 17.45 6.53
CA ASP A 166 -14.85 16.42 6.27
C ASP A 166 -14.96 16.09 4.78
N GLU A 167 -14.90 17.11 3.91
CA GLU A 167 -14.85 16.89 2.46
C GLU A 167 -13.56 16.15 2.05
N ALA A 168 -12.42 16.50 2.65
CA ALA A 168 -11.17 15.79 2.40
C ALA A 168 -11.26 14.31 2.80
N ARG A 169 -11.87 14.00 3.96
CA ARG A 169 -12.15 12.62 4.39
C ARG A 169 -13.13 11.91 3.45
N ALA A 170 -14.18 12.59 3.01
CA ALA A 170 -15.14 12.04 2.07
C ALA A 170 -14.45 11.65 0.75
N ARG A 171 -13.51 12.47 0.26
CA ARG A 171 -12.70 12.14 -0.92
C ARG A 171 -11.84 10.89 -0.70
N ILE A 172 -11.16 10.80 0.44
CA ILE A 172 -10.34 9.63 0.81
C ILE A 172 -11.20 8.36 0.79
N ARG A 173 -12.32 8.35 1.51
CA ARG A 173 -13.22 7.20 1.62
C ARG A 173 -13.78 6.79 0.26
N LYS A 174 -14.33 7.74 -0.49
CA LYS A 174 -14.85 7.49 -1.85
C LYS A 174 -13.80 6.88 -2.78
N THR A 175 -12.55 7.31 -2.66
CA THR A 175 -11.44 6.80 -3.47
C THR A 175 -11.06 5.38 -3.08
N ILE A 176 -10.99 5.11 -1.78
CA ILE A 176 -10.75 3.78 -1.23
C ILE A 176 -11.86 2.82 -1.66
N ASP A 177 -13.13 3.21 -1.48
CA ASP A 177 -14.29 2.39 -1.84
C ASP A 177 -14.27 2.00 -3.32
N PHE A 178 -13.90 2.95 -4.20
CA PHE A 178 -13.71 2.65 -5.61
C PHE A 178 -12.58 1.65 -5.85
N ALA A 179 -11.40 1.89 -5.26
CA ALA A 179 -10.23 1.04 -5.46
C ALA A 179 -10.42 -0.38 -4.91
N GLU A 180 -11.07 -0.54 -3.76
CA GLU A 180 -11.40 -1.83 -3.15
C GLU A 180 -12.56 -2.54 -3.88
N GLY A 181 -13.40 -1.79 -4.59
CA GLY A 181 -14.49 -2.33 -5.41
C GLY A 181 -14.05 -2.94 -6.74
N VAL A 182 -12.80 -2.75 -7.16
CA VAL A 182 -12.26 -3.36 -8.40
C VAL A 182 -11.97 -4.84 -8.14
N ALA A 183 -12.55 -5.72 -8.96
CA ALA A 183 -12.36 -7.15 -8.79
C ALA A 183 -10.94 -7.57 -9.20
N VAL A 184 -10.37 -8.52 -8.44
CA VAL A 184 -8.96 -8.94 -8.56
C VAL A 184 -8.63 -9.48 -9.96
N ASP A 185 -9.56 -10.18 -10.58
CA ASP A 185 -9.45 -10.74 -11.94
C ASP A 185 -9.40 -9.67 -13.03
N GLN A 186 -9.91 -8.46 -12.78
CA GLN A 186 -9.81 -7.35 -13.73
C GLN A 186 -8.37 -6.87 -13.92
N TYR A 187 -7.45 -7.23 -13.02
CA TYR A 187 -6.02 -6.94 -13.15
C TYR A 187 -5.23 -8.00 -13.92
N ALA A 188 -5.87 -9.04 -14.47
CA ALA A 188 -5.18 -10.13 -15.15
C ALA A 188 -4.31 -9.67 -16.33
N ASP A 189 -4.73 -8.62 -17.05
CA ASP A 189 -3.99 -8.03 -18.18
C ASP A 189 -3.37 -6.66 -17.83
N ALA A 190 -3.20 -6.36 -16.54
CA ALA A 190 -2.75 -5.05 -16.08
C ALA A 190 -1.41 -4.62 -16.71
N ALA A 191 -0.46 -5.55 -16.88
CA ALA A 191 0.86 -5.27 -17.46
C ALA A 191 0.78 -4.68 -18.89
N ASN A 192 -0.18 -5.13 -19.69
CA ASN A 192 -0.32 -4.76 -21.10
C ASN A 192 -1.25 -3.55 -21.31
N GLN A 193 -1.89 -3.04 -20.25
CA GLN A 193 -2.70 -1.82 -20.35
C GLN A 193 -1.85 -0.67 -20.89
N ILE A 194 -2.46 0.16 -21.75
CA ILE A 194 -1.78 1.29 -22.34
C ILE A 194 -2.33 2.58 -21.75
N VAL A 195 -1.53 3.23 -20.91
CA VAL A 195 -1.93 4.40 -20.14
C VAL A 195 -1.30 5.66 -20.71
N LYS A 196 -2.11 6.70 -20.93
CA LYS A 196 -1.62 8.02 -21.34
C LYS A 196 -1.68 8.97 -20.14
N VAL A 197 -0.52 9.41 -19.67
CA VAL A 197 -0.39 10.45 -18.64
C VAL A 197 -0.10 11.78 -19.33
N SER A 198 -0.81 12.85 -18.96
CA SER A 198 -0.81 14.13 -19.68
C SER A 198 0.56 14.81 -19.74
N TRP A 199 1.38 14.66 -18.71
CA TRP A 199 2.69 15.31 -18.56
C TRP A 199 3.87 14.40 -18.98
N VAL A 200 3.62 13.14 -19.29
CA VAL A 200 4.63 12.19 -19.76
C VAL A 200 4.60 12.16 -21.29
N PRO A 201 5.76 12.26 -21.98
CA PRO A 201 5.79 12.09 -23.43
C PRO A 201 5.42 10.64 -23.80
N GLY A 202 4.36 10.49 -24.60
CA GLY A 202 3.95 9.18 -25.13
C GLY A 202 2.93 8.43 -24.26
N LYS A 203 2.99 7.09 -24.32
CA LYS A 203 2.12 6.17 -23.58
C LYS A 203 2.98 5.19 -22.80
N LEU A 204 2.47 4.73 -21.66
CA LEU A 204 3.13 3.77 -20.78
C LEU A 204 2.41 2.43 -20.84
N THR A 205 3.16 1.34 -20.69
CA THR A 205 2.56 0.05 -20.30
C THR A 205 2.03 0.15 -18.88
N GLY A 206 1.11 -0.73 -18.48
CA GLY A 206 0.56 -0.72 -17.13
C GLY A 206 1.63 -1.03 -16.08
N GLU A 207 2.62 -1.87 -16.41
CA GLU A 207 3.80 -2.09 -15.58
C GLU A 207 4.56 -0.78 -15.31
N ASN A 208 4.93 -0.05 -16.36
CA ASN A 208 5.65 1.22 -16.22
C ASN A 208 4.79 2.27 -15.52
N TYR A 209 3.49 2.30 -15.80
CA TYR A 209 2.56 3.20 -15.11
C TYR A 209 2.50 2.91 -13.61
N LEU A 210 2.38 1.64 -13.20
CA LEU A 210 2.35 1.27 -11.79
C LEU A 210 3.66 1.63 -11.08
N LEU A 211 4.79 1.15 -11.61
CA LEU A 211 6.09 1.23 -10.93
C LEU A 211 6.70 2.63 -10.96
N GLN A 212 6.51 3.38 -12.04
CA GLN A 212 7.19 4.66 -12.25
C GLN A 212 6.29 5.87 -11.95
N ILE A 213 4.96 5.68 -11.94
CA ILE A 213 4.01 6.77 -11.71
C ILE A 213 3.20 6.54 -10.43
N VAL A 214 2.41 5.45 -10.35
CA VAL A 214 1.43 5.27 -9.28
C VAL A 214 2.10 5.11 -7.92
N ILE A 215 2.97 4.09 -7.76
CA ILE A 215 3.60 3.79 -6.46
C ILE A 215 4.42 4.99 -5.95
N PRO A 216 5.33 5.59 -6.74
CA PRO A 216 6.12 6.71 -6.26
C PRO A 216 5.28 7.91 -5.83
N ASN A 217 4.25 8.26 -6.61
CA ASN A 217 3.43 9.44 -6.31
C ASN A 217 2.51 9.21 -5.10
N VAL A 218 1.88 8.03 -4.96
CA VAL A 218 1.05 7.73 -3.78
C VAL A 218 1.88 7.90 -2.50
N TYR A 219 3.05 7.25 -2.42
CA TYR A 219 3.88 7.34 -1.23
C TYR A 219 4.48 8.73 -1.02
N PHE A 220 4.83 9.44 -2.09
CA PHE A 220 5.30 10.82 -1.99
C PHE A 220 4.24 11.70 -1.32
N HIS A 221 3.02 11.71 -1.82
CA HIS A 221 1.95 12.57 -1.30
C HIS A 221 1.51 12.18 0.12
N VAL A 222 1.45 10.89 0.45
CA VAL A 222 1.20 10.42 1.83
C VAL A 222 2.30 10.90 2.78
N ALA A 223 3.57 10.80 2.37
CA ALA A 223 4.71 11.26 3.17
C ALA A 223 4.72 12.80 3.32
N MET A 224 4.34 13.55 2.29
CA MET A 224 4.25 15.01 2.35
C MET A 224 3.13 15.46 3.29
N ALA A 225 1.97 14.80 3.27
CA ALA A 225 0.92 15.07 4.25
C ALA A 225 1.37 14.81 5.69
N TYR A 226 2.04 13.67 5.93
CA TYR A 226 2.67 13.37 7.22
C TYR A 226 3.64 14.48 7.64
N ALA A 227 4.54 14.89 6.73
CA ALA A 227 5.56 15.87 7.02
C ALA A 227 4.97 17.26 7.30
N ILE A 228 3.97 17.71 6.53
CA ILE A 228 3.26 18.98 6.79
C ILE A 228 2.65 18.98 8.20
N LEU A 229 1.97 17.90 8.59
CA LEU A 229 1.35 17.82 9.91
C LEU A 229 2.40 17.76 11.03
N ARG A 230 3.45 16.95 10.85
CA ARG A 230 4.52 16.79 11.84
C ARG A 230 5.28 18.09 12.10
N THR A 231 5.59 18.86 11.04
CA THR A 231 6.29 20.15 11.19
C THR A 231 5.42 21.23 11.86
N ASN A 232 4.10 21.09 11.81
CA ASN A 232 3.15 21.97 12.50
C ASN A 232 2.83 21.52 13.93
N GLY A 233 3.50 20.49 14.44
CA GLY A 233 3.37 20.03 15.83
C GLY A 233 2.27 18.99 16.07
N VAL A 234 1.63 18.47 15.03
CA VAL A 234 0.71 17.34 15.15
C VAL A 234 1.50 16.07 15.46
N ASP A 235 1.07 15.29 16.45
CA ASP A 235 1.76 14.10 16.90
C ASP A 235 1.50 12.86 16.01
N VAL A 236 1.83 12.98 14.73
CA VAL A 236 1.89 11.86 13.78
C VAL A 236 3.27 11.20 13.84
N GLY A 237 3.33 9.90 14.05
CA GLY A 237 4.57 9.12 14.17
C GLY A 237 4.74 8.08 13.06
N LYS A 238 5.89 7.40 13.07
CA LYS A 238 6.23 6.41 12.02
C LYS A 238 5.22 5.27 11.92
N LEU A 239 4.65 4.83 13.05
CA LEU A 239 3.63 3.80 13.08
C LEU A 239 2.31 4.27 12.45
N ASP A 240 1.95 5.55 12.55
CA ASP A 240 0.79 6.08 11.83
C ASP A 240 1.03 6.03 10.31
N PHE A 241 2.28 6.22 9.87
CA PHE A 241 2.65 6.11 8.44
C PHE A 241 2.69 4.69 7.91
N ILE A 242 3.13 3.73 8.72
CA ILE A 242 3.12 2.32 8.32
C ILE A 242 1.69 1.77 8.35
N GLY A 243 0.88 2.20 9.32
CA GLY A 243 -0.42 1.60 9.62
C GLY A 243 -0.29 0.32 10.43
N SER A 244 -1.39 -0.44 10.49
CA SER A 244 -1.44 -1.73 11.20
C SER A 244 -0.52 -2.76 10.55
N VAL A 245 0.30 -3.43 11.37
CA VAL A 245 1.17 -4.52 10.94
C VAL A 245 0.59 -5.84 11.43
N ASN A 246 0.27 -6.74 10.51
CA ASN A 246 -0.24 -8.07 10.82
C ASN A 246 0.94 -9.06 10.92
N ALA A 247 1.55 -9.15 12.11
CA ALA A 247 2.53 -10.19 12.39
C ALA A 247 1.86 -11.57 12.39
N PHE A 248 2.53 -12.58 11.84
CA PHE A 248 1.93 -13.90 11.63
C PHE A 248 1.89 -14.77 12.89
N ASP A 249 2.59 -14.35 13.94
CA ASP A 249 2.84 -15.08 15.18
C ASP A 249 2.63 -14.22 16.44
N ALA A 250 2.08 -13.00 16.29
CA ALA A 250 1.78 -12.09 17.40
C ALA A 250 0.42 -12.36 18.05
#